data_AF-A0A254PVL3-F1
#
_entry.id   AF-A0A254PVL3-F1
#
_cell.length_a   1.000
_cell.length_b   1.000
_cell.length_c   1.000
_cell.angle_alpha   90.00
_cell.angle_beta   90.00
_cell.angle_gamma   90.00
#
_symmetry.space_group_name_H-M   'P 1'
#
loop_
_entity.id
_entity.type
_entity.pdbx_description
1 polymer ?
#
loop_
_entity_poly.entity_id
_entity_poly.type
_entity_poly.pdbx_seq_one_letter_code
_entity_poly.pdbx_strand_id
1 'polypeptide(L)' 'MRIEITKGLVLSAYSTSRGHLAEILFPAGEYLATLTPEGRIEILNSSASKAQFSFSQFREKLSLGEFILLEA' A
#
# COMPACT_ATOMS: atom_id res chain seq x y z
N MET A 1 -6.43 2.06 -9.64
CA MET A 1 -5.59 0.93 -10.09
C MET A 1 -5.69 -0.17 -9.05
N ARG A 2 -5.60 -1.44 -9.47
CA ARG A 2 -5.53 -2.59 -8.53
C ARG A 2 -4.12 -3.14 -8.51
N ILE A 3 -3.67 -3.54 -7.33
CA ILE A 3 -2.40 -4.24 -7.15
C ILE A 3 -2.60 -5.55 -6.41
N GLU A 4 -1.66 -6.46 -6.58
CA GLU A 4 -1.48 -7.62 -5.72
C GLU A 4 -0.22 -7.42 -4.88
N ILE A 5 -0.33 -7.64 -3.57
CA ILE A 5 0.82 -7.81 -2.68
C ILE A 5 1.14 -9.31 -2.67
N THR A 6 2.36 -9.68 -3.05
CA THR A 6 2.72 -11.09 -3.32
C THR A 6 3.06 -11.91 -2.07
N LYS A 7 3.40 -11.23 -0.97
CA LYS A 7 3.75 -11.83 0.32
C LYS A 7 3.34 -10.89 1.46
N GLY A 8 3.21 -11.38 2.68
CA GLY A 8 2.97 -10.51 3.84
C GLY A 8 4.07 -9.44 3.95
N LEU A 9 3.68 -8.16 3.91
CA LEU A 9 4.59 -7.02 4.03
C LEU A 9 4.24 -6.18 5.25
N VAL A 10 5.25 -5.82 6.03
CA VAL A 10 5.09 -4.82 7.09
C VAL A 10 5.30 -3.44 6.46
N LEU A 11 4.25 -2.62 6.48
CA LEU A 11 4.24 -1.29 5.87
C LEU A 11 3.94 -0.24 6.93
N SER A 12 4.61 0.91 6.84
CA SER A 12 4.24 2.08 7.63
C SER A 12 2.92 2.62 7.12
N ALA A 13 1.90 2.56 7.96
CA ALA A 13 0.54 2.95 7.61
C ALA A 13 -0.07 3.82 8.70
N TYR A 14 -0.88 4.79 8.30
CA TYR A 14 -1.69 5.56 9.22
C TYR A 14 -2.89 4.72 9.65
N SER A 15 -2.96 4.39 10.94
CA SER A 15 -4.08 3.65 11.50
C SER A 15 -5.13 4.65 11.97
N THR A 16 -6.30 4.64 11.34
CA THR A 16 -7.44 5.45 11.77
C THR A 16 -7.86 5.14 13.21
N SER A 17 -7.71 3.89 13.65
CA SER A 17 -8.01 3.47 15.03
C SER A 17 -7.02 3.99 16.08
N ARG A 18 -5.76 4.25 15.69
CA ARG A 18 -4.71 4.71 16.63
C ARG A 18 -4.32 6.18 16.48
N GLY A 19 -4.78 6.86 15.42
CA GLY A 19 -4.50 8.27 15.16
C GLY A 19 -3.03 8.60 14.86
N HIS A 20 -2.19 7.60 14.62
CA HIS A 20 -0.76 7.77 14.32
C HIS A 20 -0.24 6.73 13.32
N LEU A 21 0.98 6.96 12.83
CA LEU A 21 1.71 6.01 11.97
C LEU A 21 2.11 4.77 12.78
N ALA A 22 1.77 3.59 12.28
CA ALA A 22 2.18 2.32 12.85
C ALA A 22 2.71 1.40 11.76
N GLU A 23 3.56 0.45 12.16
CA GLU A 23 3.95 -0.67 11.30
C GLU A 23 2.82 -1.70 11.31
N ILE A 24 2.24 -1.95 10.13
CA ILE A 24 1.08 -2.83 9.97
C ILE A 24 1.40 -3.91 8.96
N LEU A 25 1.02 -5.14 9.27
CA LEU A 25 1.09 -6.24 8.34
C LEU A 25 -0.03 -6.10 7.29
N PHE A 26 0.37 -6.04 6.03
CA PHE A 26 -0.48 -6.20 4.85
C PHE A 26 -0.26 -7.64 4.34
N PRO A 27 -1.23 -8.55 4.56
CA PRO A 27 -1.18 -9.90 4.01
C PRO A 27 -1.06 -9.91 2.48
N ALA A 28 -0.60 -11.03 1.92
CA ALA A 28 -0.67 -11.22 0.48
C ALA A 28 -2.12 -11.16 -0.02
N GLY A 29 -2.35 -10.62 -1.21
CA GLY A 29 -3.65 -10.49 -1.82
C GLY A 29 -3.84 -9.20 -2.60
N GLU A 30 -5.06 -8.99 -3.09
CA GLU A 30 -5.42 -7.80 -3.87
C GLU A 30 -5.73 -6.58 -3.01
N TYR A 31 -5.26 -5.43 -3.44
CA TYR A 31 -5.52 -4.15 -2.80
C TYR A 31 -5.85 -3.07 -3.83
N LEU A 32 -6.68 -2.14 -3.39
CA LEU A 32 -6.91 -0.90 -4.13
C LEU A 32 -5.73 0.04 -3.89
N ALA A 33 -5.14 0.53 -4.98
CA ALA A 33 -4.17 1.61 -4.95
C ALA A 33 -4.77 2.85 -5.60
N THR A 34 -4.63 3.98 -4.91
CA THR A 34 -5.25 5.26 -5.29
C THR A 34 -4.21 6.36 -5.31
N LEU A 35 -4.24 7.22 -6.31
CA LEU A 35 -3.39 8.42 -6.34
C LEU A 35 -4.05 9.51 -5.48
N THR A 36 -3.33 10.02 -4.49
CA THR A 36 -3.79 11.15 -3.67
C THR A 36 -3.56 12.48 -4.41
N PRO A 37 -4.28 13.55 -4.06
CA PRO A 37 -4.07 14.88 -4.64
C PRO A 37 -2.63 15.40 -4.49
N GLU A 38 -1.91 14.93 -3.46
CA GLU A 38 -0.52 15.27 -3.18
C GLU A 38 0.49 14.46 -4.01
N GLY A 39 0.01 13.62 -4.93
CA GLY A 39 0.84 12.81 -5.82
C GLY A 39 1.44 11.58 -5.14
N ARG A 40 0.83 11.08 -4.07
CA ARG A 40 1.24 9.83 -3.40
C ARG A 40 0.31 8.69 -3.77
N ILE A 41 0.79 7.46 -3.69
CA ILE A 41 -0.02 6.27 -3.88
C ILE A 41 -0.43 5.74 -2.52
N GLU A 42 -1.74 5.61 -2.30
CA GLU A 42 -2.32 5.08 -1.07
C GLU A 42 -2.89 3.69 -1.30
N ILE A 43 -2.53 2.75 -0.41
CA ILE A 43 -3.04 1.38 -0.36
C ILE A 43 -3.87 1.23 0.91
N LEU A 44 -5.13 0.82 0.77
CA LEU A 44 -6.04 0.59 1.90
C LEU A 44 -6.09 -0.88 2.31
N ASN A 45 -5.84 -1.17 3.58
CA ASN A 45 -6.15 -2.45 4.20
C ASN A 45 -7.62 -2.45 4.68
N SER A 46 -8.26 -3.63 4.62
CA SER A 46 -9.56 -3.94 5.26
C SER A 46 -9.74 -3.40 6.68
N SER A 47 -8.66 -3.27 7.46
CA SER A 47 -8.64 -2.73 8.82
C SER A 47 -8.54 -1.19 8.89
N ALA A 48 -9.09 -0.49 7.90
CA ALA A 48 -9.13 0.98 7.81
C ALA A 48 -7.76 1.67 7.96
N SER A 49 -6.69 0.96 7.58
CA SER A 49 -5.32 1.44 7.67
C SER A 49 -4.80 1.78 6.28
N LYS A 50 -4.07 2.88 6.17
CA LYS A 50 -3.65 3.48 4.89
C LYS A 50 -2.13 3.55 4.82
N ALA A 51 -1.53 2.77 3.92
CA ALA A 51 -0.10 2.89 3.62
C ALA A 51 0.08 3.87 2.45
N GLN A 52 0.96 4.85 2.61
CA GLN A 52 1.25 5.85 1.59
C GLN A 52 2.67 5.72 1.06
N PHE A 53 2.80 5.83 -0.26
CA PHE A 53 4.07 5.70 -0.97
C PHE A 53 4.26 6.90 -1.88
N SER A 54 5.49 7.39 -1.97
CA SER A 54 5.90 8.15 -3.16
C SER A 54 5.91 7.25 -4.40
N PHE A 55 5.87 7.85 -5.59
CA PHE A 55 6.01 7.09 -6.85
C PHE A 55 7.28 6.24 -6.89
N SER A 56 8.41 6.77 -6.40
CA SER A 56 9.68 6.05 -6.38
C SER A 56 9.62 4.81 -5.49
N GLN A 57 9.08 4.93 -4.28
CA GLN A 57 8.90 3.80 -3.36
C GLN A 57 7.96 2.75 -3.94
N PHE A 58 6.84 3.18 -4.53
CA PHE A 58 5.89 2.26 -5.15
C PHE A 58 6.52 1.51 -6.33
N ARG A 59 7.30 2.20 -7.16
CA ARG A 59 8.02 1.59 -8.29
C ARG A 59 9.10 0.62 -7.83
N GLU A 60 9.81 0.92 -6.73
CA GLU A 60 10.75 0.00 -6.11
C GLU A 60 10.05 -1.32 -5.71
N LYS A 61 8.87 -1.22 -5.07
CA LYS A 61 8.07 -2.39 -4.68
C LYS A 61 7.61 -3.22 -5.88
N LEU A 62 7.24 -2.57 -6.99
CA LEU A 62 6.97 -3.26 -8.26
C LEU A 62 8.23 -3.96 -8.81
N SER A 63 9.38 -3.28 -8.78
CA SER A 63 10.65 -3.82 -9.29
C SER A 63 11.15 -5.03 -8.49
N LEU A 64 10.84 -5.08 -7.19
CA LEU A 64 11.17 -6.21 -6.32
C LEU A 64 10.16 -7.37 -6.44
N GLY A 65 9.10 -7.22 -7.23
CA GLY A 65 8.01 -8.19 -7.33
C GLY A 65 7.18 -8.30 -6.04
N GLU A 66 7.30 -7.32 -5.14
CA GLU A 66 6.51 -7.25 -3.90
C GLU A 66 5.09 -6.78 -4.20
N PHE A 67 4.97 -5.86 -5.16
CA PHE A 67 3.71 -5.44 -5.76
C PHE A 67 3.63 -5.92 -7.21
N ILE A 68 2.44 -6.33 -7.64
CA ILE A 68 2.10 -6.59 -9.05
C ILE A 68 0.94 -5.67 -9.41
N LEU A 69 1.02 -4.98 -10.55
CA LEU A 69 -0.10 -4.18 -11.05
C LEU A 69 -1.07 -5.10 -11.79
N LEU A 70 -2.34 -5.16 -11.36
CA LEU A 70 -3.33 -6.06 -11.94
C LEU A 70 -4.17 -5.39 -13.03
N GLU A 71 -4.59 -4.13 -12.83
CA GLU A 71 -5.40 -3.38 -13.80
C GLU A 71 -5.05 -1.88 -13.76
N ALA A 72 -4.92 -1.30 -14.95
CA ALA A 72 -4.69 0.13 -15.21
C ALA A 72 -6.01 0.87 -15.45
#